data_AF-A0A5R8LKU6-F1
#
_entry.id   AF-A0A5R8LKU6-F1
#
_cell.length_a   1.000
_cell.length_b   1.000
_cell.length_c   1.000
_cell.angle_alpha   90.00
_cell.angle_beta   90.00
_cell.angle_gamma   90.00
#
_symmetry.space_group_name_H-M   'P 1'
#
loop_
_entity.id
_entity.type
_entity.pdbx_description
1 polymer ?
#
loop_
_entity_poly.entity_id
_entity_poly.type
_entity_poly.pdbx_seq_one_letter_code
_entity_poly.pdbx_strand_id
1 'polypeptide(L)'
;ADTATISTPLSKTLSGWLIAWSYYQNGSPTYNNYAFTLLPKAALIYNTTGANYLRVTFTMKNVGTIFKVLWYDDTHIVGSDENKGGSLAQAVMTEVYAV
;
A
#
# COMPACT_ATOMS: atom_id res chain seq x y z
N ALA A 1 -1.24 8.41 -8.44
CA ALA A 1 -1.41 7.99 -7.04
C ALA A 1 -1.38 6.48 -7.05
N ASP A 2 -0.88 5.83 -6.01
CA ASP A 2 -0.94 4.38 -5.90
C ASP A 2 -2.42 3.95 -5.86
N THR A 3 -2.90 3.17 -6.83
CA THR A 3 -4.30 2.71 -6.89
C THR A 3 -4.37 1.25 -7.29
N ALA A 4 -5.23 0.47 -6.66
CA ALA A 4 -5.48 -0.91 -7.04
C ALA A 4 -6.95 -1.29 -6.88
N THR A 5 -7.46 -2.03 -7.87
CA THR A 5 -8.73 -2.77 -7.81
C THR A 5 -8.38 -4.24 -7.61
N ILE A 6 -8.92 -4.85 -6.56
CA ILE A 6 -8.49 -6.18 -6.10
C ILE A 6 -9.52 -7.25 -6.46
N SER A 7 -9.03 -8.35 -7.03
CA SER A 7 -9.87 -9.48 -7.47
C SER A 7 -10.42 -10.30 -6.30
N THR A 8 -9.66 -10.43 -5.21
CA THR A 8 -10.07 -11.15 -4.00
C THR A 8 -10.35 -10.13 -2.90
N PRO A 9 -11.62 -9.92 -2.52
CA PRO A 9 -11.96 -8.92 -1.52
C PRO A 9 -11.27 -9.17 -0.18
N LEU A 10 -10.92 -8.12 0.55
CA LEU A 10 -10.18 -8.20 1.82
C LEU A 10 -10.94 -9.08 2.84
N SER A 11 -12.26 -9.02 2.88
CA SER A 11 -13.16 -9.83 3.70
C SER A 11 -13.15 -11.31 3.33
N LYS A 12 -12.71 -11.66 2.12
CA LYS A 12 -12.59 -13.03 1.60
C LYS A 12 -11.18 -13.59 1.68
N THR A 13 -10.20 -12.77 2.08
CA THR A 13 -8.85 -13.24 2.38
C THR A 13 -8.82 -14.08 3.66
N LEU A 14 -7.75 -14.88 3.82
CA LEU A 14 -7.51 -15.63 5.04
C LEU A 14 -6.95 -14.68 6.11
N SER A 15 -5.93 -13.91 5.75
CA SER A 15 -5.16 -13.02 6.63
C SER A 15 -5.29 -11.56 6.23
N GLY A 16 -5.26 -11.24 4.94
CA GLY A 16 -5.32 -9.85 4.46
C GLY A 16 -4.76 -9.64 3.05
N TRP A 17 -4.33 -8.41 2.79
CA TRP A 17 -3.60 -8.06 1.58
C TRP A 17 -2.14 -7.75 1.91
N LEU A 18 -1.22 -8.48 1.28
CA LEU A 18 0.20 -8.15 1.28
C LEU A 18 0.50 -7.19 0.13
N ILE A 19 0.83 -5.94 0.46
CA ILE A 19 1.13 -4.88 -0.50
C ILE A 19 2.64 -4.85 -0.72
N ALA A 20 3.06 -4.94 -1.98
CA ALA A 20 4.44 -4.80 -2.38
C ALA A 20 4.74 -3.35 -2.81
N TRP A 21 5.82 -2.82 -2.26
CA TRP A 21 6.36 -1.51 -2.60
C TRP A 21 7.70 -1.70 -3.29
N SER A 22 7.92 -1.06 -4.42
CA SER A 22 9.22 -1.03 -5.08
C SER A 22 9.76 0.39 -5.14
N TYR A 23 11.09 0.52 -5.03
CA TYR A 23 11.77 1.74 -5.36
C TYR A 23 11.51 2.11 -6.83
N TYR A 24 11.16 3.37 -7.07
CA TYR A 24 10.84 3.94 -8.37
C TYR A 24 11.96 4.89 -8.79
N GLN A 25 12.64 4.54 -9.87
CA GLN A 25 13.77 5.29 -10.40
C GLN A 25 13.71 5.28 -11.92
N ASN A 26 14.07 6.41 -12.54
CA ASN A 26 14.16 6.54 -14.00
C ASN A 26 12.87 6.12 -14.74
N GLY A 27 11.70 6.39 -14.15
CA GLY A 27 10.40 6.08 -14.76
C GLY A 27 9.94 4.64 -14.60
N SER A 28 10.62 3.81 -13.81
CA SER A 28 10.22 2.40 -13.59
C SER A 28 10.46 1.93 -12.15
N PRO A 29 9.66 0.96 -11.66
CA PRO A 29 10.00 0.22 -10.44
C PRO A 29 11.22 -0.68 -10.66
N THR A 30 12.13 -0.74 -9.70
CA THR A 30 13.38 -1.52 -9.83
C THR A 30 13.28 -2.99 -9.41
N TYR A 31 12.23 -3.39 -8.67
CA TYR A 31 11.94 -4.76 -8.21
C TYR A 31 13.03 -5.47 -7.38
N ASN A 32 14.17 -4.83 -7.14
CA ASN A 32 15.30 -5.34 -6.36
C ASN A 32 15.55 -4.55 -5.07
N ASN A 33 14.76 -3.50 -4.83
CA ASN A 33 14.73 -2.69 -3.62
C ASN A 33 13.27 -2.51 -3.25
N TYR A 34 12.77 -3.41 -2.42
CA TYR A 34 11.34 -3.52 -2.12
C TYR A 34 11.08 -3.57 -0.62
N ALA A 35 9.86 -3.21 -0.25
CA ALA A 35 9.31 -3.39 1.08
C ALA A 35 7.91 -3.99 0.97
N PHE A 36 7.44 -4.61 2.05
CA PHE A 36 6.09 -5.15 2.12
C PHE A 36 5.33 -4.52 3.27
N THR A 37 4.02 -4.42 3.10
CA THR A 37 3.13 -4.11 4.22
C THR A 37 1.90 -4.99 4.18
N LEU A 38 1.45 -5.46 5.34
CA LEU A 38 0.21 -6.22 5.47
C LEU A 38 -0.92 -5.28 5.85
N LEU A 39 -1.97 -5.25 5.04
CA LEU A 39 -3.29 -4.75 5.45
C LEU A 39 -4.10 -5.96 5.97
N PRO A 40 -4.26 -6.12 7.28
CA PRO A 40 -4.94 -7.29 7.84
C PRO A 40 -6.44 -7.20 7.58
N LYS A 41 -7.08 -8.34 7.29
CA LYS A 41 -8.54 -8.45 7.14
C LYS A 41 -9.32 -7.87 8.32
N ALA A 42 -8.78 -8.03 9.53
CA ALA A 42 -9.39 -7.49 10.75
C ALA A 42 -9.59 -5.96 10.69
N ALA A 43 -8.81 -5.24 9.88
CA ALA A 43 -8.93 -3.81 9.73
C ALA A 43 -10.30 -3.37 9.15
N LEU A 44 -10.99 -4.23 8.40
CA LEU A 44 -12.37 -3.98 7.96
C LEU A 44 -13.38 -3.93 9.11
N ILE A 45 -13.13 -4.67 10.19
CA ILE A 45 -14.08 -4.89 11.30
C ILE A 45 -14.09 -3.67 12.25
N TYR A 46 -12.97 -2.96 12.38
CA TYR A 46 -12.81 -1.83 13.30
C TYR A 46 -13.47 -0.52 12.82
N ASN A 47 -14.48 -0.61 11.96
CA ASN A 47 -14.95 0.52 11.17
C ASN A 47 -16.32 1.03 11.67
N THR A 48 -16.33 2.15 12.41
CA THR A 48 -17.55 2.82 12.89
C THR A 48 -17.85 4.15 12.19
N THR A 49 -16.97 4.67 11.31
CA THR A 49 -17.04 6.09 10.90
C THR A 49 -16.80 6.40 9.42
N GLY A 50 -16.72 5.41 8.53
CA GLY A 50 -17.02 5.63 7.10
C GLY A 50 -15.87 5.97 6.16
N ALA A 51 -14.60 5.87 6.58
CA ALA A 51 -13.48 5.83 5.64
C ALA A 51 -12.29 5.09 6.27
N ASN A 52 -11.90 3.93 5.72
CA ASN A 52 -10.72 3.23 6.22
C ASN A 52 -9.47 3.87 5.63
N TYR A 53 -8.53 4.25 6.49
CA TYR A 53 -7.18 4.58 6.05
C TYR A 53 -6.12 3.85 6.86
N LEU A 54 -4.99 3.61 6.22
CA LEU A 54 -3.79 3.02 6.79
C LEU A 54 -2.62 3.95 6.50
N ARG A 55 -1.88 4.34 7.55
CA ARG A 55 -0.56 4.95 7.40
C ARG A 55 0.49 3.86 7.57
N VAL A 56 1.09 3.44 6.47
CA VAL A 56 2.18 2.47 6.48
C VAL A 56 3.51 3.19 6.57
N THR A 57 4.44 2.66 7.36
CA THR A 57 5.82 3.17 7.45
C THR A 57 6.76 2.04 7.10
N PHE A 58 7.70 2.29 6.19
CA PHE A 58 8.69 1.31 5.77
C PHE A 58 9.98 2.00 5.32
N THR A 59 11.05 1.23 5.22
CA THR A 59 12.39 1.73 4.87
C THR A 59 12.86 1.06 3.59
N MET A 60 13.45 1.85 2.69
CA MET A 60 14.08 1.36 1.46
C MET A 60 15.53 1.84 1.37
N LYS A 61 16.40 1.00 0.79
CA LYS A 61 17.80 1.35 0.58
C LYS A 61 17.88 2.60 -0.31
N ASN A 62 18.75 3.55 0.04
CA ASN A 62 18.95 4.82 -0.68
C ASN A 62 17.74 5.78 -0.75
N VAL A 63 16.61 5.43 -0.11
CA VAL A 63 15.44 6.32 0.06
C VAL A 63 15.31 6.74 1.52
N GLY A 64 15.58 5.82 2.44
CA GLY A 64 15.38 6.01 3.88
C GLY A 64 14.01 5.55 4.34
N THR A 65 13.59 6.03 5.51
CA THR A 65 12.27 5.74 6.08
C THR A 65 11.24 6.67 5.46
N ILE A 66 10.15 6.08 4.97
CA ILE A 66 9.04 6.77 4.33
C ILE A 66 7.72 6.26 4.90
N PHE A 67 6.66 7.03 4.69
CA PHE A 67 5.31 6.61 5.00
C PHE A 67 4.40 6.76 3.78
N LYS A 68 3.36 5.93 3.69
CA LYS A 68 2.29 6.07 2.69
C LYS A 68 0.95 6.10 3.40
N VAL A 69 0.08 7.01 2.96
CA VAL A 69 -1.31 7.07 3.41
C VAL A 69 -2.18 6.43 2.35
N LEU A 70 -2.89 5.37 2.73
CA LEU A 70 -3.76 4.59 1.85
C LEU A 70 -5.17 4.61 2.39
N TRP A 71 -6.13 4.94 1.55
CA TRP A 71 -7.55 4.68 1.77
C TRP A 71 -7.88 3.31 1.19
N TYR A 72 -8.77 2.57 1.84
CA TYR A 72 -9.16 1.25 1.34
C TYR A 72 -10.62 0.90 1.65
N ASP A 73 -11.17 0.04 0.81
CA ASP A 73 -12.41 -0.68 1.05
C ASP A 73 -12.20 -2.17 0.80
N ASP A 74 -13.28 -2.96 0.78
CA ASP A 74 -13.19 -4.40 0.62
C ASP A 74 -12.59 -4.84 -0.73
N THR A 75 -12.52 -3.95 -1.71
CA THR A 75 -12.11 -4.22 -3.09
C THR A 75 -11.13 -3.21 -3.69
N HIS A 76 -10.83 -2.11 -3.00
CA HIS A 76 -9.99 -1.02 -3.52
C HIS A 76 -8.94 -0.55 -2.52
N ILE A 77 -7.83 -0.05 -3.08
CA ILE A 77 -6.84 0.75 -2.39
C ILE A 77 -6.61 2.04 -3.20
N VAL A 78 -6.62 3.18 -2.52
CA VAL A 78 -6.38 4.50 -3.10
C VAL A 78 -5.39 5.28 -2.24
N GLY A 79 -4.23 5.61 -2.79
CA GLY A 79 -3.23 6.44 -2.14
C GLY A 79 -3.65 7.91 -2.07
N SER A 80 -3.34 8.54 -0.94
CA SER A 80 -3.44 9.99 -0.74
C SER A 80 -2.56 10.76 -1.74
N ASP A 81 -2.95 11.99 -2.08
CA ASP A 81 -2.18 12.87 -2.97
C ASP A 81 -0.80 13.22 -2.39
N GLU A 82 -0.65 13.24 -1.06
CA GLU A 82 0.63 13.49 -0.39
C GLU A 82 1.71 12.45 -0.76
N ASN A 83 1.30 11.24 -1.13
CA ASN A 83 2.21 10.15 -1.51
C ASN A 83 2.99 10.45 -2.81
N LYS A 84 2.61 11.51 -3.54
CA LYS A 84 3.22 11.93 -4.82
C LYS A 84 4.42 12.88 -4.66
N GLY A 85 4.72 13.33 -3.44
CA GLY A 85 5.77 14.32 -3.18
C GLY A 85 7.05 13.74 -2.57
N GLY A 86 8.19 14.37 -2.85
CA GLY A 86 9.47 14.12 -2.17
C GLY A 86 9.93 12.66 -2.21
N SER A 87 10.46 12.16 -1.09
CA SER A 87 10.89 10.76 -0.95
C SER A 87 9.73 9.76 -1.00
N LEU A 88 8.50 10.19 -0.75
CA LEU A 88 7.32 9.30 -0.79
C LEU A 88 7.03 8.85 -2.23
N ALA A 89 7.28 9.71 -3.21
CA ALA A 89 7.10 9.40 -4.63
C ALA A 89 8.08 8.32 -5.13
N GLN A 90 9.15 8.06 -4.39
CA GLN A 90 10.19 7.10 -4.76
C GLN A 90 9.84 5.66 -4.38
N ALA A 91 8.75 5.41 -3.65
CA ALA A 91 8.22 4.07 -3.46
C ALA A 91 6.85 3.98 -4.12
N VAL A 92 6.62 2.98 -4.96
CA VAL A 92 5.34 2.78 -5.66
C VAL A 92 4.78 1.41 -5.35
N MET A 93 3.46 1.32 -5.23
CA MET A 93 2.76 0.06 -5.09
C MET A 93 2.80 -0.69 -6.42
N THR A 94 3.41 -1.87 -6.43
CA THR A 94 3.59 -2.68 -7.64
C THR A 94 2.61 -3.85 -7.69
N GLU A 95 2.39 -4.51 -6.56
CA GLU A 95 1.48 -5.66 -6.45
C GLU A 95 0.71 -5.66 -5.13
N VAL A 96 -0.43 -6.34 -5.15
CA VAL A 96 -1.21 -6.66 -3.97
C VAL A 96 -1.58 -8.13 -4.03
N TYR A 97 -1.16 -8.90 -3.03
CA TYR A 97 -1.44 -10.33 -2.92
C TYR A 97 -2.50 -10.59 -1.85
N ALA A 98 -3.49 -11.41 -2.18
CA ALA A 98 -4.38 -11.97 -1.18
C ALA A 98 -3.65 -13.08 -0.39
N VAL A 99 -3.60 -12.93 0.93
CA VAL A 99 -2.94 -13.85 1.86
C VAL A 99 -3.86 -14.30 2.99
#